data_AF-A0A349BB34-F1
#
_entry.id   AF-A0A349BB34-F1
#
_cell.length_a   1.000
_cell.length_b   1.000
_cell.length_c   1.000
_cell.angle_alpha   90.00
_cell.angle_beta   90.00
_cell.angle_gamma   90.00
#
_symmetry.space_group_name_H-M   'P 1'
#
loop_
_entity.id
_entity.type
_entity.pdbx_description
1 polymer ?
#
loop_
_entity_poly.entity_id
_entity_poly.type
_entity_poly.pdbx_seq_one_letter_code
_entity_poly.pdbx_strand_id
1 'polypeptide(L)'
;PAAPWLAEVGGDPASPRHRAGLAVRINLLFDETKADLRHTEEFECVLVGLGEHLDPAELVTVDYDDRDLREAAPTPAVYELPAAPIGTSAWFRDAEKAVVDHLHAARTVTVLRNAELKLWSRPGESAEDFAVRCRAAGEEAAEADAAKVRAKLERRMGTIRKAIDREQTRVAELEARAGDAKQHELVSAAGDLLGSFLGGRRSARSIVSKVKGVSSRRKQTSAAGQRLETALAGVEAKTVELADLEAELVDELAEIEAGWADVAEQVEEVEVGLEKNDIDVRQLALIWVPA
;
A
#
# COMPACT_ATOMS: atom_id res chain seq x y z
N PRO A 1 -1.59 -48.01 11.51
CA PRO A 1 -1.66 -46.53 11.61
C PRO A 1 -0.63 -46.04 12.62
N ALA A 2 0.42 -45.38 12.12
CA ALA A 2 1.36 -44.66 12.96
C ALA A 2 0.80 -43.23 13.05
N ALA A 3 0.12 -42.92 14.16
CA ALA A 3 -0.29 -41.57 14.49
C ALA A 3 0.99 -40.76 14.77
N PRO A 4 1.46 -39.90 13.85
CA PRO A 4 2.77 -39.26 13.98
C PRO A 4 2.83 -38.35 15.22
N TRP A 5 1.68 -37.77 15.56
CA TRP A 5 1.47 -36.91 16.72
C TRP A 5 1.44 -37.64 18.06
N LEU A 6 1.41 -38.98 18.10
CA LEU A 6 1.24 -39.75 19.33
C LEU A 6 2.31 -39.41 20.39
N ALA A 7 3.56 -39.24 19.96
CA ALA A 7 4.66 -38.91 20.87
C ALA A 7 4.54 -37.48 21.45
N GLU A 8 3.90 -36.55 20.72
CA GLU A 8 3.73 -35.16 21.12
C GLU A 8 2.77 -35.02 22.32
N VAL A 9 1.83 -35.95 22.43
CA VAL A 9 0.91 -36.05 23.57
C VAL A 9 1.38 -37.02 24.66
N GLY A 10 2.65 -37.46 24.57
CA GLY A 10 3.26 -38.38 25.53
C GLY A 10 2.81 -39.83 25.41
N GLY A 11 2.31 -40.24 24.24
CA GLY A 11 1.88 -41.61 24.00
C GLY A 11 3.01 -42.55 23.55
N ASP A 12 2.86 -43.83 23.84
CA ASP A 12 3.74 -44.92 23.44
C ASP A 12 2.94 -45.99 22.66
N PRO A 13 3.18 -46.20 21.36
CA PRO A 13 2.42 -47.15 20.55
C PRO A 13 2.56 -48.61 21.00
N ALA A 14 3.56 -48.93 21.82
CA ALA A 14 3.78 -50.27 22.38
C ALA A 14 3.09 -50.47 23.74
N SER A 15 2.56 -49.43 24.37
CA SER A 15 1.95 -49.55 25.69
C SER A 15 0.59 -50.27 25.63
N PRO A 16 0.36 -51.27 26.48
CA PRO A 16 -0.97 -51.86 26.65
C PRO A 16 -1.89 -50.98 27.52
N ARG A 17 -1.34 -49.98 28.21
CA ARG A 17 -2.08 -49.04 29.04
C ARG A 17 -2.53 -47.85 28.21
N HIS A 18 -3.76 -47.41 28.42
CA HIS A 18 -4.38 -46.33 27.66
C HIS A 18 -4.96 -45.29 28.62
N ARG A 19 -4.62 -44.03 28.37
CA ARG A 19 -5.14 -42.87 29.09
C ARG A 19 -6.25 -42.22 28.28
N ALA A 20 -7.28 -41.75 28.98
CA ALA A 20 -8.35 -41.00 28.33
C ALA A 20 -7.80 -39.65 27.83
N GLY A 21 -8.21 -39.27 26.64
CA GLY A 21 -7.94 -37.98 26.04
C GLY A 21 -9.14 -37.46 25.25
N LEU A 22 -9.02 -36.23 24.76
CA LEU A 22 -10.01 -35.55 23.96
C LEU A 22 -9.34 -35.10 22.67
N ALA A 23 -9.85 -35.54 21.52
CA ALA A 23 -9.49 -35.02 20.20
C ALA A 23 -10.54 -34.02 19.74
N VAL A 24 -10.10 -32.86 19.24
CA VAL A 24 -10.96 -31.77 18.81
C VAL A 24 -10.52 -31.27 17.44
N ARG A 25 -11.46 -31.20 16.49
CA ARG A 25 -11.28 -30.58 15.17
C ARG A 25 -12.24 -29.41 15.04
N ILE A 26 -11.73 -28.25 14.68
CA ILE A 26 -12.45 -26.98 14.64
C ILE A 26 -12.14 -26.27 13.33
N ASN A 27 -13.17 -25.79 12.65
CA ASN A 27 -12.99 -24.87 11.54
C ASN A 27 -13.05 -23.43 12.08
N LEU A 28 -12.00 -22.68 11.78
CA LEU A 28 -11.86 -21.27 12.11
C LEU A 28 -12.08 -20.44 10.85
N LEU A 29 -12.86 -19.38 10.95
CA LEU A 29 -13.00 -18.38 9.90
C LEU A 29 -12.53 -17.02 10.44
N PHE A 30 -11.49 -16.47 9.81
CA PHE A 30 -11.06 -15.09 10.00
C PHE A 30 -11.61 -14.26 8.86
N ASP A 31 -12.46 -13.29 9.15
CA ASP A 31 -12.95 -12.36 8.15
C ASP A 31 -12.84 -10.90 8.58
N GLU A 32 -12.68 -10.01 7.61
CA GLU A 32 -12.71 -8.56 7.81
C GLU A 32 -13.27 -7.93 6.54
N THR A 33 -14.48 -7.39 6.65
CA THR A 33 -15.23 -6.84 5.52
C THR A 33 -14.47 -5.70 4.84
N LYS A 34 -13.78 -4.85 5.61
CA LYS A 34 -12.99 -3.73 5.05
C LYS A 34 -11.78 -4.21 4.25
N ALA A 35 -11.30 -5.41 4.55
CA ALA A 35 -10.17 -6.04 3.88
C ALA A 35 -10.59 -6.98 2.74
N ASP A 36 -11.90 -7.21 2.55
CA ASP A 36 -12.42 -8.31 1.73
C ASP A 36 -11.72 -9.64 2.09
N LEU A 37 -11.38 -9.79 3.37
CA LEU A 37 -10.65 -10.93 3.89
C LEU A 37 -11.64 -12.02 4.26
N ARG A 38 -11.38 -13.23 3.77
CA ARG A 38 -12.04 -14.46 4.19
C ARG A 38 -11.02 -15.58 4.19
N HIS A 39 -10.55 -15.97 5.37
CA HIS A 39 -9.51 -16.97 5.56
C HIS A 39 -10.00 -18.08 6.48
N THR A 40 -9.86 -19.32 6.04
CA THR A 40 -10.32 -20.48 6.81
C THR A 40 -9.13 -21.33 7.22
N GLU A 41 -9.12 -21.75 8.48
CA GLU A 41 -8.13 -22.68 9.02
C GLU A 41 -8.83 -23.86 9.68
N GLU A 42 -8.27 -25.05 9.51
CA GLU A 42 -8.65 -26.21 10.33
C GLU A 42 -7.68 -26.27 11.50
N PHE A 43 -8.23 -26.29 12.71
CA PHE A 43 -7.48 -26.39 13.95
C PHE A 43 -7.78 -27.72 14.60
N GLU A 44 -6.72 -28.48 14.85
CA GLU A 44 -6.79 -29.81 15.42
C GLU A 44 -5.93 -29.88 16.68
N CYS A 45 -6.50 -30.43 17.75
CA CYS A 45 -5.77 -30.58 19.00
C CYS A 45 -6.19 -31.83 19.77
N VAL A 46 -5.28 -32.28 20.62
CA VAL A 46 -5.48 -33.40 21.54
C VAL A 46 -5.08 -32.97 22.95
N LEU A 47 -5.86 -33.39 23.95
CA LEU A 47 -5.53 -33.29 25.36
C LEU A 47 -5.59 -34.68 26.00
N VAL A 48 -4.56 -35.07 26.74
CA VAL A 48 -4.47 -36.38 27.41
C VAL A 48 -4.42 -36.19 28.92
N GLY A 49 -5.15 -37.02 29.67
CA GLY A 49 -5.24 -36.90 31.13
C GLY A 49 -6.39 -36.00 31.59
N LEU A 50 -7.61 -36.35 31.16
CA LEU A 50 -8.80 -35.53 31.41
C LEU A 50 -9.09 -35.32 32.91
N GLY A 51 -9.04 -34.06 33.35
CA GLY A 51 -9.40 -33.61 34.70
C GLY A 51 -10.89 -33.27 34.87
N GLU A 52 -11.30 -32.92 36.10
CA GLU A 52 -12.70 -32.49 36.38
C GLU A 52 -13.13 -31.32 35.47
N HIS A 53 -12.19 -30.45 35.13
CA HIS A 53 -12.34 -29.37 34.15
C HIS A 53 -11.25 -29.49 33.09
N LEU A 54 -11.56 -29.11 31.85
CA LEU A 54 -10.58 -28.97 30.79
C LEU A 54 -9.78 -27.68 31.00
N ASP A 55 -8.45 -27.78 31.02
CA ASP A 55 -7.56 -26.61 30.94
C ASP A 55 -7.10 -26.42 29.49
N PRO A 56 -7.52 -25.35 28.81
CA PRO A 56 -7.11 -25.09 27.44
C PRO A 56 -5.59 -24.92 27.26
N ALA A 57 -4.85 -24.59 28.33
CA ALA A 57 -3.40 -24.47 28.28
C ALA A 57 -2.68 -25.82 28.08
N GLU A 58 -3.36 -26.94 28.35
CA GLU A 58 -2.83 -28.30 28.15
C GLU A 58 -3.16 -28.87 26.75
N LEU A 59 -3.87 -28.12 25.90
CA LEU A 59 -4.16 -28.56 24.53
C LEU A 59 -2.87 -28.63 23.71
N VAL A 60 -2.62 -29.79 23.10
CA VAL A 60 -1.52 -29.99 22.16
C VAL A 60 -2.08 -29.89 20.74
N THR A 61 -1.66 -28.90 19.97
CA THR A 61 -2.01 -28.79 18.54
C THR A 61 -1.31 -29.90 17.76
N VAL A 62 -2.08 -30.69 17.02
CA VAL A 62 -1.60 -31.85 16.26
C VAL A 62 -2.35 -31.93 14.93
N ASP A 63 -1.76 -32.51 13.90
CA ASP A 63 -2.44 -32.83 12.64
C ASP A 63 -2.90 -34.30 12.73
N TYR A 64 -4.13 -34.52 13.19
CA TYR A 64 -4.68 -35.86 13.38
C TYR A 64 -5.68 -36.21 12.29
N ASP A 65 -5.46 -37.37 11.67
CA ASP A 65 -6.39 -37.88 10.67
C ASP A 65 -7.36 -38.89 11.31
N ASP A 66 -8.56 -39.02 10.76
CA ASP A 66 -9.54 -40.02 11.20
C ASP A 66 -8.95 -41.45 11.20
N ARG A 67 -7.96 -41.74 10.34
CA ARG A 67 -7.22 -43.01 10.27
C ARG A 67 -6.30 -43.28 11.46
N ASP A 68 -5.95 -42.26 12.22
CA ASP A 68 -5.17 -42.39 13.47
C ASP A 68 -6.05 -42.92 14.60
N LEU A 69 -7.36 -42.68 14.51
CA LEU A 69 -8.35 -43.13 15.46
C LEU A 69 -8.86 -44.53 15.07
N ARG A 70 -8.90 -45.45 16.03
CA ARG A 70 -9.40 -46.81 15.83
C ARG A 70 -10.62 -47.03 16.70
N GLU A 71 -11.72 -47.45 16.09
CA GLU A 71 -12.93 -47.85 16.84
C GLU A 71 -12.70 -49.14 17.64
N ALA A 72 -11.92 -50.07 17.08
CA ALA A 72 -11.63 -51.34 17.72
C ALA A 72 -10.50 -51.21 18.75
N ALA A 73 -10.80 -51.58 19.99
CA ALA A 73 -9.82 -51.67 21.06
C ALA A 73 -8.68 -52.66 20.74
N PRO A 74 -7.41 -52.29 20.98
CA PRO A 74 -6.32 -53.26 20.91
C PRO A 74 -6.49 -54.36 21.97
N THR A 75 -5.93 -55.54 21.72
CA THR A 75 -5.97 -56.66 22.67
C THR A 75 -4.55 -57.12 22.97
N PRO A 76 -4.09 -57.12 24.24
CA PRO A 76 -4.79 -56.65 25.44
C PRO A 76 -4.82 -55.10 25.56
N ALA A 77 -5.82 -54.55 26.25
CA ALA A 77 -5.89 -53.13 26.60
C ALA A 77 -6.27 -52.95 28.08
N VAL A 78 -5.57 -52.03 28.75
CA VAL A 78 -5.82 -51.61 30.13
C VAL A 78 -6.14 -50.12 30.11
N TYR A 79 -7.29 -49.71 30.63
CA TYR A 79 -7.76 -48.33 30.59
C TYR A 79 -7.59 -47.63 31.95
N GLU A 80 -6.98 -46.46 31.96
CA GLU A 80 -6.90 -45.58 33.13
C GLU A 80 -8.16 -44.72 33.23
N LEU A 81 -8.84 -44.76 34.37
CA LEU A 81 -10.04 -43.94 34.59
C LEU A 81 -9.63 -42.48 34.84
N PRO A 82 -10.12 -41.52 34.03
CA PRO A 82 -9.83 -40.10 34.25
C PRO A 82 -10.56 -39.56 35.48
N ALA A 83 -10.11 -38.42 35.99
CA ALA A 83 -10.85 -37.65 36.99
C ALA A 83 -12.08 -36.96 36.37
N ALA A 84 -12.04 -36.69 35.06
CA ALA A 84 -13.17 -36.16 34.30
C ALA A 84 -14.43 -37.05 34.40
N PRO A 85 -15.62 -36.47 34.62
CA PRO A 85 -16.89 -37.20 34.57
C PRO A 85 -17.34 -37.49 33.12
N ILE A 86 -16.55 -38.31 32.40
CA ILE A 86 -16.74 -38.70 30.98
C ILE A 86 -18.05 -39.46 30.68
N GLY A 87 -18.81 -39.84 31.71
CA GLY A 87 -20.15 -40.40 31.56
C GLY A 87 -21.26 -39.35 31.43
N THR A 88 -20.93 -38.06 31.54
CA THR A 88 -21.90 -36.95 31.53
C THR A 88 -21.69 -36.05 30.32
N SER A 89 -22.77 -35.72 29.61
CA SER A 89 -22.70 -34.79 28.46
C SER A 89 -22.40 -33.35 28.87
N ALA A 90 -22.61 -32.99 30.14
CA ALA A 90 -22.30 -31.67 30.68
C ALA A 90 -20.80 -31.36 30.57
N TRP A 91 -19.94 -32.31 30.94
CA TRP A 91 -18.49 -32.14 30.86
C TRP A 91 -18.00 -31.84 29.44
N PHE A 92 -18.54 -32.55 28.44
CA PHE A 92 -18.17 -32.31 27.02
C PHE A 92 -18.62 -30.94 26.53
N ARG A 93 -19.80 -30.46 26.93
CA ARG A 93 -20.27 -29.11 26.59
C ARG A 93 -19.39 -28.02 27.23
N ASP A 94 -18.97 -28.24 28.47
CA ASP A 94 -18.08 -27.32 29.18
C ASP A 94 -16.66 -27.33 28.57
N ALA A 95 -16.16 -28.51 28.18
CA ALA A 95 -14.89 -28.69 27.48
C ALA A 95 -14.90 -28.00 26.11
N GLU A 96 -15.94 -28.21 25.30
CA GLU A 96 -16.13 -27.55 24.00
C GLU A 96 -16.13 -26.03 24.16
N LYS A 97 -16.90 -25.52 25.14
CA LYS A 97 -16.92 -24.09 25.45
C LYS A 97 -15.55 -23.57 25.87
N ALA A 98 -14.81 -24.29 26.70
CA ALA A 98 -13.48 -23.88 27.16
C ALA A 98 -12.49 -23.79 25.98
N VAL A 99 -12.53 -24.73 25.03
CA VAL A 99 -11.72 -24.70 23.81
C VAL A 99 -12.11 -23.51 22.92
N VAL A 100 -13.40 -23.29 22.68
CA VAL A 100 -13.90 -22.17 21.87
C VAL A 100 -13.53 -20.82 22.49
N ASP A 101 -13.74 -20.64 23.79
CA ASP A 101 -13.40 -19.41 24.52
C ASP A 101 -11.89 -19.15 24.49
N HIS A 102 -11.07 -20.20 24.56
CA HIS A 102 -9.61 -20.08 24.43
C HIS A 102 -9.18 -19.65 23.03
N LEU A 103 -9.69 -20.31 21.98
CA LEU A 103 -9.34 -19.96 20.60
C LEU A 103 -9.79 -18.54 20.25
N HIS A 104 -10.99 -18.15 20.64
CA HIS A 104 -11.50 -16.79 20.48
C HIS A 104 -10.59 -15.74 21.15
N ALA A 105 -10.00 -16.06 22.30
CA ALA A 105 -9.13 -15.14 23.03
C ALA A 105 -7.69 -15.10 22.50
N ALA A 106 -7.19 -16.20 21.93
CA ALA A 106 -5.77 -16.39 21.63
C ALA A 106 -5.42 -16.38 20.14
N ARG A 107 -6.37 -16.63 19.24
CA ARG A 107 -6.11 -16.73 17.80
C ARG A 107 -6.42 -15.43 17.07
N THR A 108 -5.45 -14.98 16.31
CA THR A 108 -5.53 -13.83 15.39
C THR A 108 -4.75 -14.16 14.12
N VAL A 109 -5.11 -13.51 13.02
CA VAL A 109 -4.32 -13.46 11.78
C VAL A 109 -3.87 -12.03 11.56
N THR A 110 -2.57 -11.84 11.34
CA THR A 110 -2.01 -10.54 11.00
C THR A 110 -2.10 -10.31 9.48
N VAL A 111 -2.65 -9.17 9.10
CA VAL A 111 -2.63 -8.66 7.72
C VAL A 111 -2.02 -7.26 7.72
N LEU A 112 -1.46 -6.88 6.58
CA LEU A 112 -0.92 -5.54 6.36
C LEU A 112 -1.96 -4.67 5.68
N ARG A 113 -1.92 -3.37 5.96
CA ARG A 113 -2.85 -2.40 5.41
C ARG A 113 -2.13 -1.13 5.00
N ASN A 114 -2.52 -0.59 3.85
CA ASN A 114 -2.29 0.80 3.50
C ASN A 114 -3.65 1.50 3.43
N ALA A 115 -3.92 2.37 4.41
CA ALA A 115 -5.23 2.99 4.59
C ALA A 115 -5.61 3.92 3.42
N GLU A 116 -4.65 4.71 2.95
CA GLU A 116 -4.85 5.76 1.94
C GLU A 116 -5.05 5.16 0.55
N LEU A 117 -4.26 4.13 0.21
CA LEU A 117 -4.44 3.34 -1.02
C LEU A 117 -5.61 2.35 -0.91
N LYS A 118 -6.18 2.18 0.29
CA LYS A 118 -7.26 1.20 0.59
C LYS A 118 -6.87 -0.22 0.19
N LEU A 119 -5.60 -0.56 0.40
CA LEU A 119 -5.06 -1.87 0.10
C LEU A 119 -4.87 -2.67 1.38
N TRP A 120 -5.10 -3.97 1.25
CA TRP A 120 -4.87 -4.96 2.29
C TRP A 120 -4.05 -6.11 1.72
N SER A 121 -3.20 -6.69 2.57
CA SER A 121 -2.46 -7.89 2.21
C SER A 121 -3.35 -9.12 2.31
N ARG A 122 -2.92 -10.18 1.64
CA ARG A 122 -3.48 -11.51 1.83
C ARG A 122 -2.89 -12.14 3.10
N PRO A 123 -3.58 -13.10 3.73
CA PRO A 123 -3.00 -13.91 4.80
C PRO A 123 -1.71 -14.58 4.33
N GLY A 124 -0.64 -14.44 5.12
CA GLY A 124 0.68 -15.00 4.80
C GLY A 124 1.42 -14.34 3.63
N GLU A 125 0.89 -13.27 3.04
CA GLU A 125 1.64 -12.46 2.05
C GLU A 125 2.82 -11.78 2.74
N SER A 126 3.99 -11.80 2.09
CA SER A 126 5.18 -11.15 2.65
C SER A 126 5.01 -9.64 2.63
N ALA A 127 5.65 -8.94 3.58
CA ALA A 127 5.64 -7.48 3.61
C ALA A 127 6.25 -6.87 2.34
N GLU A 128 7.23 -7.55 1.73
CA GLU A 128 7.87 -7.08 0.50
C GLU A 128 6.93 -7.19 -0.71
N ASP A 129 6.21 -8.30 -0.87
CA ASP A 129 5.21 -8.47 -1.94
C ASP A 129 4.06 -7.46 -1.80
N PHE A 130 3.59 -7.24 -0.56
CA PHE A 130 2.57 -6.24 -0.30
C PHE A 130 3.07 -4.82 -0.61
N ALA A 131 4.30 -4.48 -0.21
CA ALA A 131 4.90 -3.18 -0.51
C ALA A 131 5.06 -2.94 -2.02
N VAL A 132 5.38 -3.97 -2.81
CA VAL A 132 5.40 -3.88 -4.29
C VAL A 132 4.03 -3.47 -4.82
N ARG A 133 2.95 -4.07 -4.32
CA ARG A 133 1.58 -3.71 -4.73
C ARG A 133 1.20 -2.29 -4.31
N CYS A 134 1.58 -1.87 -3.10
CA CYS A 134 1.35 -0.51 -2.63
C CYS A 134 2.06 0.52 -3.51
N ARG A 135 3.33 0.28 -3.86
CA ARG A 135 4.08 1.16 -4.78
C ARG A 135 3.41 1.26 -6.14
N ALA A 136 3.03 0.13 -6.73
CA ALA A 136 2.34 0.14 -8.03
C ALA A 136 1.02 0.94 -8.00
N ALA A 137 0.23 0.80 -6.93
CA ALA A 137 -1.00 1.57 -6.76
C ALA A 137 -0.74 3.08 -6.51
N GLY A 138 0.32 3.41 -5.77
CA GLY A 138 0.78 4.79 -5.59
C GLY A 138 1.20 5.43 -6.91
N GLU A 139 1.96 4.72 -7.74
CA GLU A 139 2.36 5.18 -9.09
C GLU A 139 1.15 5.42 -10.00
N GLU A 140 0.15 4.54 -9.98
CA GLU A 140 -1.09 4.72 -10.75
C GLU A 140 -1.87 5.96 -10.28
N ALA A 141 -1.97 6.17 -8.96
CA ALA A 141 -2.63 7.34 -8.39
C ALA A 141 -1.87 8.64 -8.72
N ALA A 142 -0.54 8.60 -8.66
CA ALA A 142 0.33 9.71 -9.05
C ALA A 142 0.12 10.10 -10.51
N GLU A 143 0.10 9.14 -11.44
CA GLU A 143 -0.13 9.44 -12.85
C GLU A 143 -1.55 10.01 -13.09
N ALA A 144 -2.56 9.49 -12.39
CA ALA A 144 -3.92 10.00 -12.48
C ALA A 144 -4.04 11.47 -12.01
N ASP A 145 -3.34 11.86 -10.94
CA ASP A 145 -3.33 13.23 -10.45
C ASP A 145 -2.42 14.15 -11.28
N ALA A 146 -1.25 13.66 -11.70
CA ALA A 146 -0.35 14.33 -12.62
C ALA A 146 -1.07 14.69 -13.93
N ALA A 147 -1.86 13.78 -14.50
CA ALA A 147 -2.63 14.04 -15.70
C ALA A 147 -3.65 15.19 -15.53
N LYS A 148 -4.28 15.30 -14.36
CA LYS A 148 -5.21 16.42 -14.05
C LYS A 148 -4.48 17.75 -13.99
N VAL A 149 -3.31 17.78 -13.32
CA VAL A 149 -2.47 18.98 -13.21
C VAL A 149 -1.94 19.40 -14.57
N ARG A 150 -1.34 18.48 -15.33
CA ARG A 150 -0.88 18.72 -16.72
C ARG A 150 -2.01 19.33 -17.55
N ALA A 151 -3.20 18.72 -17.58
CA ALA A 151 -4.32 19.22 -18.36
C ALA A 151 -4.83 20.61 -17.94
N LYS A 152 -4.69 20.98 -16.65
CA LYS A 152 -5.06 22.31 -16.14
C LYS A 152 -4.01 23.35 -16.53
N LEU A 153 -2.73 23.05 -16.33
CA LEU A 153 -1.64 23.99 -16.60
C LEU A 153 -1.39 24.17 -18.10
N GLU A 154 -1.49 23.12 -18.91
CA GLU A 154 -1.42 23.21 -20.38
C GLU A 154 -2.48 24.14 -20.97
N ARG A 155 -3.70 24.15 -20.42
CA ARG A 155 -4.76 25.10 -20.83
C ARG A 155 -4.38 26.55 -20.52
N ARG A 156 -3.77 26.82 -19.37
CA ARG A 156 -3.27 28.14 -18.98
C ARG A 156 -2.10 28.56 -19.89
N MET A 157 -1.11 27.69 -20.07
CA MET A 157 0.04 27.89 -20.96
C MET A 157 -0.40 28.16 -22.40
N GLY A 158 -1.38 27.42 -22.92
CA GLY A 158 -1.95 27.65 -24.26
C GLY A 158 -2.62 29.02 -24.40
N THR A 159 -3.19 29.57 -23.33
CA THR A 159 -3.77 30.92 -23.32
C THR A 159 -2.68 31.98 -23.36
N ILE A 160 -1.61 31.81 -22.58
CA ILE A 160 -0.45 32.72 -22.57
C ILE A 160 0.26 32.68 -23.93
N ARG A 161 0.51 31.50 -24.49
CA ARG A 161 1.12 31.33 -25.83
C ARG A 161 0.33 32.06 -26.92
N LYS A 162 -1.00 31.95 -26.92
CA LYS A 162 -1.87 32.72 -27.84
C LYS A 162 -1.78 34.24 -27.60
N ALA A 163 -1.54 34.68 -26.36
CA ALA A 163 -1.36 36.09 -26.06
C ALA A 163 0.01 36.61 -26.50
N ILE A 164 1.07 35.80 -26.37
CA ILE A 164 2.42 36.09 -26.90
C ILE A 164 2.34 36.27 -28.42
N ASP A 165 1.73 35.33 -29.13
CA ASP A 165 1.60 35.37 -30.60
C ASP A 165 0.88 36.65 -31.10
N ARG A 166 -0.18 37.07 -30.40
CA ARG A 166 -0.88 38.34 -30.69
C ARG A 166 0.00 39.56 -30.48
N GLU A 167 0.76 39.60 -29.38
CA GLU A 167 1.67 40.73 -29.11
C GLU A 167 2.85 40.75 -30.08
N GLN A 168 3.40 39.59 -30.46
CA GLN A 168 4.45 39.50 -31.49
C GLN A 168 3.95 39.97 -32.86
N THR A 169 2.72 39.61 -33.25
CA THR A 169 2.09 40.13 -34.46
C THR A 169 1.97 41.66 -34.41
N ARG A 170 1.57 42.22 -33.26
CA ARG A 170 1.49 43.66 -33.05
C ARG A 170 2.85 44.35 -33.13
N VAL A 171 3.90 43.75 -32.57
CA VAL A 171 5.29 44.22 -32.71
C VAL A 171 5.66 44.33 -34.19
N ALA A 172 5.45 43.27 -34.97
CA ALA A 172 5.77 43.25 -36.39
C ALA A 172 5.02 44.34 -37.19
N GLU A 173 3.73 44.57 -36.89
CA GLU A 173 2.95 45.66 -37.51
C GLU A 173 3.50 47.05 -37.16
N LEU A 174 3.91 47.25 -35.91
CA LEU A 174 4.45 48.53 -35.44
C LEU A 174 5.82 48.83 -36.04
N GLU A 175 6.68 47.81 -36.17
CA GLU A 175 7.97 47.90 -36.85
C GLU A 175 7.80 48.28 -38.32
N ALA A 176 6.89 47.60 -39.05
CA ALA A 176 6.60 47.89 -40.45
C ALA A 176 6.09 49.33 -40.65
N ARG A 177 5.24 49.84 -39.74
CA ARG A 177 4.70 51.21 -39.80
C ARG A 177 5.70 52.29 -39.41
N ALA A 178 6.67 51.97 -38.56
CA ALA A 178 7.69 52.93 -38.12
C ALA A 178 8.69 53.26 -39.23
N GLY A 179 8.72 52.49 -40.33
CA GLY A 179 9.70 52.64 -41.42
C GLY A 179 11.15 52.37 -40.99
N ASP A 180 11.34 51.95 -39.74
CA ASP A 180 12.63 51.58 -39.16
C ASP A 180 12.87 50.11 -39.53
N ALA A 181 13.38 49.88 -40.74
CA ALA A 181 14.00 48.60 -41.13
C ALA A 181 15.35 48.41 -40.40
N LYS A 182 15.38 48.67 -39.08
CA LYS A 182 16.52 48.31 -38.27
C LYS A 182 16.40 46.84 -37.97
N GLN A 183 17.37 46.08 -38.47
CA GLN A 183 17.68 44.72 -38.06
C GLN A 183 17.96 44.69 -36.56
N HIS A 184 16.93 44.76 -35.73
CA HIS A 184 17.01 44.17 -34.41
C HIS A 184 16.86 42.67 -34.66
N GLU A 185 17.96 41.92 -34.48
CA GLU A 185 17.87 40.49 -34.24
C GLU A 185 16.95 40.31 -33.03
N LEU A 186 15.65 40.12 -33.30
CA LEU A 186 14.76 39.52 -32.36
C LEU A 186 15.40 38.17 -32.05
N VAL A 187 15.85 38.03 -30.82
CA VAL A 187 16.39 36.79 -30.28
C VAL A 187 15.30 35.75 -30.44
N SER A 188 15.35 35.03 -31.57
CA SER A 188 14.56 33.83 -31.88
C SER A 188 15.03 32.65 -31.03
N ALA A 189 15.26 32.89 -29.73
CA ALA A 189 15.61 31.90 -28.74
C ALA A 189 14.43 31.62 -27.79
N ALA A 190 13.21 31.67 -28.32
CA ALA A 190 12.01 31.17 -27.66
C ALA A 190 11.58 29.89 -28.39
N GLY A 191 12.40 28.84 -28.30
CA GLY A 191 12.18 27.59 -29.02
C GLY A 191 12.58 26.36 -28.22
N ASP A 192 13.78 26.34 -27.64
CA ASP A 192 14.31 25.13 -26.99
C ASP A 192 14.96 25.45 -25.64
N LEU A 193 14.15 25.57 -24.59
CA LEU A 193 14.67 25.64 -23.21
C LEU A 193 14.43 24.36 -22.38
N LEU A 194 13.90 23.29 -22.98
CA LEU A 194 13.90 21.96 -22.35
C LEU A 194 15.26 21.24 -22.46
N GLY A 195 16.22 21.76 -23.23
CA GLY A 195 17.53 21.11 -23.46
C GLY A 195 18.72 21.66 -22.67
N SER A 196 18.57 22.73 -21.89
CA SER A 196 19.74 23.46 -21.35
C SER A 196 19.95 23.39 -19.83
N PHE A 197 19.05 22.74 -19.08
CA PHE A 197 19.12 22.75 -17.61
C PHE A 197 19.91 21.59 -16.97
N LEU A 198 20.45 20.64 -17.76
CA LEU A 198 21.18 19.47 -17.23
C LEU A 198 22.67 19.40 -17.62
N GLY A 199 23.28 20.46 -18.14
CA GLY A 199 24.62 20.31 -18.75
C GLY A 199 25.52 21.53 -18.71
N GLY A 200 26.08 21.85 -17.54
CA GLY A 200 27.45 22.38 -17.48
C GLY A 200 27.63 23.89 -17.63
N ARG A 201 27.68 24.56 -16.46
CA ARG A 201 28.77 25.47 -16.07
C ARG A 201 29.26 26.43 -17.17
N ARG A 202 28.50 27.48 -17.47
CA ARG A 202 29.05 28.72 -18.05
C ARG A 202 28.47 29.98 -17.39
N SER A 203 29.21 30.46 -16.41
CA SER A 203 29.51 31.86 -16.11
C SER A 203 28.40 32.89 -16.38
N ALA A 204 27.70 33.27 -15.30
CA ALA A 204 26.83 34.44 -15.17
C ALA A 204 27.55 35.80 -15.32
N ARG A 205 28.54 35.92 -16.21
CA ARG A 205 29.45 37.09 -16.26
C ARG A 205 29.66 37.75 -17.63
N SER A 206 28.93 37.37 -18.68
CA SER A 206 29.11 37.96 -20.03
C SER A 206 27.97 38.85 -20.54
N ILE A 207 26.94 39.16 -19.75
CA ILE A 207 25.85 40.05 -20.20
C ILE A 207 26.02 41.51 -19.71
N VAL A 208 26.95 41.78 -18.80
CA VAL A 208 27.08 43.10 -18.15
C VAL A 208 28.00 44.11 -18.90
N SER A 209 28.66 43.74 -20.00
CA SER A 209 29.70 44.61 -20.62
C SER A 209 29.33 45.28 -21.96
N LYS A 210 28.05 45.59 -22.23
CA LYS A 210 27.67 46.48 -23.35
C LYS A 210 26.95 47.77 -22.94
N VAL A 211 27.18 48.23 -21.70
CA VAL A 211 26.78 49.58 -21.26
C VAL A 211 28.03 50.44 -21.09
N LYS A 212 28.57 50.98 -22.19
CA LYS A 212 29.40 52.19 -22.15
C LYS A 212 29.56 52.81 -23.53
N GLY A 213 28.91 53.97 -23.67
CA GLY A 213 29.22 54.96 -24.70
C GLY A 213 28.20 55.06 -25.81
N VAL A 214 27.19 55.95 -25.67
CA VAL A 214 26.88 56.99 -26.66
C VAL A 214 26.20 58.16 -25.94
N SER A 215 26.74 59.35 -26.20
CA SER A 215 26.33 60.67 -25.75
C SER A 215 24.94 61.10 -26.23
N SER A 216 24.26 61.87 -25.38
CA SER A 216 23.30 62.94 -25.70
C SER A 216 22.71 62.98 -27.12
N ARG A 217 21.53 62.39 -27.31
CA ARG A 217 20.54 62.88 -28.28
C ARG A 217 19.16 62.70 -27.67
N ARG A 218 18.64 63.79 -27.12
CA ARG A 218 17.22 64.00 -26.84
C ARG A 218 16.49 63.88 -28.18
N LYS A 219 16.05 62.67 -28.53
CA LYS A 219 15.20 62.41 -29.70
C LYS A 219 13.79 62.30 -29.18
N GLN A 220 12.95 63.21 -29.66
CA GLN A 220 11.50 63.09 -29.73
C GLN A 220 11.14 61.63 -30.07
N THR A 221 10.81 60.82 -29.06
CA THR A 221 10.30 59.47 -29.30
C THR A 221 8.98 59.68 -30.01
N SER A 222 8.90 59.32 -31.28
CA SER A 222 7.61 59.37 -31.97
C SER A 222 6.65 58.49 -31.19
N ALA A 223 5.36 58.83 -31.19
CA ALA A 223 4.34 57.98 -30.55
C ALA A 223 4.39 56.52 -31.05
N ALA A 224 4.94 56.28 -32.25
CA ALA A 224 5.17 54.94 -32.79
C ALA A 224 6.26 54.16 -32.05
N GLY A 225 7.37 54.80 -31.66
CA GLY A 225 8.47 54.15 -30.91
C GLY A 225 8.06 53.72 -29.51
N GLN A 226 7.30 54.55 -28.78
CA GLN A 226 6.79 54.18 -27.45
C GLN A 226 5.81 53.00 -27.52
N ARG A 227 4.97 52.93 -28.56
CA ARG A 227 4.04 51.82 -28.77
C ARG A 227 4.78 50.50 -29.05
N LEU A 228 5.87 50.55 -29.81
CA LEU A 228 6.72 49.38 -30.07
C LEU A 228 7.39 48.88 -28.78
N GLU A 229 8.00 49.79 -28.01
CA GLU A 229 8.63 49.45 -26.74
C GLU A 229 7.65 48.80 -25.75
N THR A 230 6.41 49.31 -25.67
CA THR A 230 5.37 48.73 -24.82
C THR A 230 4.93 47.34 -25.29
N ALA A 231 4.81 47.12 -26.61
CA ALA A 231 4.47 45.81 -27.15
C ALA A 231 5.58 44.78 -26.90
N LEU A 232 6.86 45.18 -27.06
CA LEU A 232 8.02 44.34 -26.73
C LEU A 232 8.05 43.96 -25.23
N ALA A 233 7.83 44.94 -24.34
CA ALA A 233 7.72 44.67 -22.91
C ALA A 233 6.55 43.73 -22.57
N GLY A 234 5.44 43.83 -23.32
CA GLY A 234 4.30 42.92 -23.20
C GLY A 234 4.62 41.48 -23.61
N VAL A 235 5.41 41.29 -24.69
CA VAL A 235 5.92 39.97 -25.09
C VAL A 235 6.82 39.40 -23.99
N GLU A 236 7.80 40.18 -23.53
CA GLU A 236 8.74 39.76 -22.49
C GLU A 236 8.03 39.34 -21.20
N ALA A 237 7.09 40.17 -20.71
CA ALA A 237 6.32 39.87 -19.51
C ALA A 237 5.54 38.54 -19.63
N LYS A 238 4.94 38.26 -20.79
CA LYS A 238 4.20 37.01 -21.03
C LYS A 238 5.12 35.80 -21.21
N THR A 239 6.31 36.00 -21.76
CA THR A 239 7.31 34.93 -21.85
C THR A 239 7.81 34.54 -20.47
N VAL A 240 8.02 35.51 -19.57
CA VAL A 240 8.34 35.24 -18.16
C VAL A 240 7.18 34.50 -17.48
N GLU A 241 5.93 34.98 -17.66
CA GLU A 241 4.74 34.32 -17.12
C GLU A 241 4.60 32.85 -17.58
N LEU A 242 4.94 32.56 -18.85
CA LEU A 242 4.93 31.20 -19.39
C LEU A 242 6.02 30.33 -18.73
N ALA A 243 7.23 30.87 -18.58
CA ALA A 243 8.35 30.14 -17.97
C ALA A 243 8.08 29.83 -16.49
N ASP A 244 7.52 30.78 -15.74
CA ASP A 244 7.12 30.57 -14.34
C ASP A 244 6.07 29.45 -14.24
N LEU A 245 5.12 29.41 -15.16
CA LEU A 245 4.08 28.37 -15.20
C LEU A 245 4.63 27.00 -15.61
N GLU A 246 5.64 26.96 -16.46
CA GLU A 246 6.36 25.72 -16.82
C GLU A 246 7.15 25.18 -15.62
N ALA A 247 7.75 26.06 -14.80
CA ALA A 247 8.40 25.68 -13.55
C ALA A 247 7.39 25.17 -12.51
N GLU A 248 6.25 25.88 -12.32
CA GLU A 248 5.13 25.46 -11.46
C GLU A 248 4.66 24.04 -11.82
N LEU A 249 4.55 23.72 -13.11
CA LEU A 249 4.18 22.38 -13.56
C LEU A 249 5.20 21.32 -13.13
N VAL A 250 6.50 21.59 -13.30
CA VAL A 250 7.54 20.61 -12.92
C VAL A 250 7.53 20.38 -11.42
N ASP A 251 7.42 21.46 -10.63
CA ASP A 251 7.42 21.38 -9.17
C ASP A 251 6.17 20.63 -8.66
N GLU A 252 4.96 20.97 -9.15
CA GLU A 252 3.72 20.28 -8.77
C GLU A 252 3.75 18.79 -9.12
N LEU A 253 4.34 18.41 -10.27
CA LEU A 253 4.46 17.00 -10.66
C LEU A 253 5.41 16.24 -9.73
N ALA A 254 6.54 16.84 -9.36
CA ALA A 254 7.49 16.23 -8.43
C ALA A 254 6.89 16.06 -7.03
N GLU A 255 6.11 17.04 -6.56
CA GLU A 255 5.39 16.95 -5.28
C GLU A 255 4.35 15.83 -5.28
N ILE A 256 3.62 15.64 -6.38
CA ILE A 256 2.66 14.53 -6.53
C ILE A 256 3.36 13.18 -6.47
N GLU A 257 4.44 13.00 -7.23
CA GLU A 257 5.21 11.74 -7.24
C GLU A 257 5.77 11.42 -5.85
N ALA A 258 6.38 12.40 -5.18
CA ALA A 258 6.92 12.21 -3.83
C ALA A 258 5.82 11.90 -2.81
N GLY A 259 4.70 12.62 -2.85
CA GLY A 259 3.58 12.40 -1.93
C GLY A 259 2.98 10.99 -2.06
N TRP A 260 2.82 10.48 -3.28
CA TRP A 260 2.32 9.12 -3.49
C TRP A 260 3.33 8.03 -3.15
N ALA A 261 4.64 8.29 -3.33
CA ALA A 261 5.69 7.39 -2.85
C ALA A 261 5.65 7.27 -1.31
N ASP A 262 5.54 8.39 -0.60
CA ASP A 262 5.41 8.41 0.87
C ASP A 262 4.14 7.68 1.32
N VAL A 263 3.02 7.87 0.62
CA VAL A 263 1.76 7.15 0.91
C VAL A 263 1.95 5.65 0.72
N ALA A 264 2.64 5.20 -0.34
CA ALA A 264 2.84 3.78 -0.59
C ALA A 264 3.63 3.06 0.51
N GLU A 265 4.48 3.79 1.24
CA GLU A 265 5.27 3.26 2.37
C GLU A 265 4.50 3.21 3.69
N GLN A 266 3.33 3.87 3.80
CA GLN A 266 2.50 3.89 4.99
C GLN A 266 1.73 2.57 5.17
N VAL A 267 2.47 1.53 5.53
CA VAL A 267 1.95 0.19 5.82
C VAL A 267 1.86 -0.03 7.33
N GLU A 268 0.70 -0.46 7.79
CA GLU A 268 0.44 -0.85 9.19
C GLU A 268 0.03 -2.32 9.30
N GLU A 269 0.37 -2.96 10.42
CA GLU A 269 -0.11 -4.29 10.78
C GLU A 269 -1.47 -4.19 11.47
N VAL A 270 -2.39 -5.07 11.08
CA VAL A 270 -3.73 -5.19 11.64
C VAL A 270 -3.95 -6.64 12.02
N GLU A 271 -4.32 -6.86 13.28
CA GLU A 271 -4.74 -8.17 13.78
C GLU A 271 -6.23 -8.37 13.55
N VAL A 272 -6.58 -9.45 12.87
CA VAL A 272 -7.96 -9.90 12.67
C VAL A 272 -8.19 -11.09 13.60
N GLY A 273 -9.04 -10.89 14.61
CA GLY A 273 -9.43 -11.94 15.55
C GLY A 273 -10.59 -12.78 15.03
N LEU A 274 -10.91 -13.85 15.77
CA LEU A 274 -12.10 -14.66 15.54
C LEU A 274 -13.33 -14.05 16.21
N GLU A 275 -14.48 -14.11 15.56
CA GLU A 275 -15.76 -14.00 16.27
C GLU A 275 -16.21 -15.39 16.75
N LYS A 276 -17.00 -15.44 17.84
CA LYS A 276 -17.46 -16.74 18.37
C LYS A 276 -18.31 -17.55 17.38
N ASN A 277 -19.00 -16.87 16.46
CA ASN A 277 -19.82 -17.54 15.45
C ASN A 277 -18.97 -18.15 14.31
N ASP A 278 -17.69 -17.79 14.24
CA ASP A 278 -16.73 -18.25 13.23
C ASP A 278 -15.84 -19.39 13.72
N ILE A 279 -16.15 -19.92 14.91
CA ILE A 279 -15.49 -21.08 15.52
C ILE A 279 -16.47 -22.24 15.49
N ASP A 280 -16.28 -23.13 14.52
CA ASP A 280 -17.20 -24.23 14.24
C ASP A 280 -16.56 -25.57 14.63
N VAL A 281 -16.99 -26.12 15.77
CA VAL A 281 -16.47 -27.39 16.30
C VAL A 281 -17.02 -28.55 15.47
N ARG A 282 -16.16 -29.13 14.64
CA ARG A 282 -16.50 -30.23 13.72
C ARG A 282 -16.45 -31.59 14.39
N GLN A 283 -15.55 -31.77 15.33
CA GLN A 283 -15.40 -33.02 16.05
C GLN A 283 -14.99 -32.74 17.49
N LEU A 284 -15.62 -33.48 18.41
CA LEU A 284 -15.27 -33.57 19.82
C LEU A 284 -15.33 -35.05 20.21
N ALA A 285 -14.18 -35.72 20.29
CA ALA A 285 -14.10 -37.16 20.45
C ALA A 285 -13.34 -37.55 21.72
N LEU A 286 -13.95 -38.39 22.56
CA LEU A 286 -13.24 -39.09 23.62
C LEU A 286 -12.36 -40.17 22.98
N ILE A 287 -11.05 -40.10 23.23
CA ILE A 287 -10.06 -41.04 22.69
C ILE A 287 -9.31 -41.76 23.82
N TRP A 288 -8.68 -42.87 23.48
CA TRP A 288 -7.83 -43.66 24.37
C TRP A 288 -6.42 -43.72 23.78
N VAL A 289 -5.49 -43.01 24.40
CA VAL A 289 -4.11 -42.87 23.94
C VAL A 289 -3.22 -43.87 24.67
N PRO A 290 -2.45 -44.72 23.98
CA PRO A 290 -1.56 -45.67 24.64
C PRO A 290 -0.41 -44.91 25.33
N ALA A 291 -0.13 -45.20 26.60
CA ALA A 291 0.78 -44.46 27.47
C ALA A 291 1.46 -45.34 28.53
#